data_AF-A0A8T6HPB2-F1
#
_entry.id   AF-A0A8T6HPB2-F1
#
_cell.length_a   1.000
_cell.length_b   1.000
_cell.length_c   1.000
_cell.angle_alpha   90.00
_cell.angle_beta   90.00
_cell.angle_gamma   90.00
#
_symmetry.space_group_name_H-M   'P 1'
#
loop_
_entity.id
_entity.type
_entity.pdbx_description
1 polymer ?
#
loop_
_entity_poly.entity_id
_entity_poly.type
_entity_poly.pdbx_seq_one_letter_code
_entity_poly.pdbx_strand_id
1 'polypeptide(L)'
;MRQEPPHVKGRPNSDVVVPRIIARDITGRPRDGFIIDFGTEMSEADAAEFASPFAHVQERVQAVRANNRDKFSREHWWLHQRPRPEMRQAVAPLGRFIVTPRHSKHRVFVWQEHPTLADSATSVVARDDHYAFGVLTSRSHELWSLRLCTWLGVGNDPRYTPTTTFETFPFPFPWPLNTPDDALTPEQRKYRDAIGAAAKELDDKRRLWLNPPEWVREVPDVIPSLPNRLLSVDDGAAEQLKRRTLTNLYNQRPTWLDNLHRSLDAAVFAAYGWPANIEDEHILERLLTLNLERVAGQ
;
A
#
# COMPACT_ATOMS: atom_id res chain seq x y z
N MET A 1 26.63 -3.36 -4.54
CA MET A 1 25.71 -4.52 -4.48
C MET A 1 24.77 -4.60 -5.68
N ARG A 2 23.84 -3.66 -5.90
CA ARG A 2 22.85 -3.76 -7.01
C ARG A 2 23.43 -3.73 -8.44
N GLN A 3 24.56 -3.05 -8.64
CA GLN A 3 25.23 -2.90 -9.93
C GLN A 3 26.46 -3.81 -10.08
N GLU A 4 26.69 -4.71 -9.12
CA GLU A 4 27.79 -5.66 -9.25
C GLU A 4 27.49 -6.66 -10.38
N PRO A 5 28.52 -7.11 -11.13
CA PRO A 5 28.33 -8.02 -12.24
C PRO A 5 27.63 -9.32 -11.82
N PRO A 6 26.88 -9.97 -12.73
CA PRO A 6 26.18 -11.21 -12.43
C PRO A 6 27.13 -12.29 -11.88
N HIS A 7 26.66 -13.06 -10.90
CA HIS A 7 27.46 -14.10 -10.24
C HIS A 7 27.35 -15.46 -10.95
N VAL A 8 27.74 -16.55 -10.28
CA VAL A 8 28.05 -17.91 -10.80
C VAL A 8 27.07 -18.46 -11.86
N LYS A 9 25.78 -18.10 -11.82
CA LYS A 9 24.76 -18.51 -12.81
C LYS A 9 24.33 -17.42 -13.82
N GLY A 10 25.04 -16.30 -13.92
CA GLY A 10 24.71 -15.18 -14.80
C GLY A 10 23.51 -14.34 -14.34
N ARG A 11 23.04 -14.51 -13.10
CA ARG A 11 21.94 -13.73 -12.51
C ARG A 11 22.47 -12.47 -11.80
N PRO A 12 21.86 -11.30 -12.02
CA PRO A 12 22.28 -10.07 -11.36
C PRO A 12 21.79 -10.01 -9.91
N ASN A 13 22.51 -9.30 -9.04
CA ASN A 13 22.08 -9.06 -7.66
C ASN A 13 20.74 -8.31 -7.57
N SER A 14 20.32 -7.62 -8.62
CA SER A 14 19.01 -6.98 -8.70
C SER A 14 17.83 -7.95 -8.60
N ASP A 15 18.04 -9.25 -8.84
CA ASP A 15 17.02 -10.29 -8.65
C ASP A 15 16.62 -10.48 -7.19
N VAL A 16 17.54 -10.19 -6.25
CA VAL A 16 17.35 -10.40 -4.81
C VAL A 16 17.53 -9.12 -4.00
N VAL A 17 17.83 -7.98 -4.64
CA VAL A 17 17.89 -6.67 -3.99
C VAL A 17 16.79 -5.78 -4.55
N VAL A 18 15.63 -5.87 -3.91
CA VAL A 18 14.37 -5.29 -4.39
C VAL A 18 14.02 -4.00 -3.63
N PRO A 19 13.24 -3.08 -4.21
CA PRO A 19 12.73 -1.93 -3.50
C PRO A 19 11.91 -2.37 -2.28
N ARG A 20 11.96 -1.58 -1.21
CA ARG A 20 11.05 -1.76 -0.07
C ARG A 20 10.25 -0.49 0.18
N ILE A 21 9.04 -0.66 0.67
CA ILE A 21 8.21 0.41 1.17
C ILE A 21 7.88 0.21 2.64
N ILE A 22 8.18 1.21 3.45
CA ILE A 22 7.79 1.28 4.86
C ILE A 22 6.74 2.37 5.08
N ALA A 23 6.05 2.33 6.21
CA ALA A 23 5.03 3.35 6.55
C ALA A 23 5.53 4.81 6.42
N ARG A 24 6.80 5.07 6.74
CA ARG A 24 7.42 6.40 6.63
C ARG A 24 7.66 6.85 5.18
N ASP A 25 7.88 5.90 4.26
CA ASP A 25 8.03 6.21 2.85
C ASP A 25 6.69 6.64 2.24
N ILE A 26 5.57 6.13 2.79
CA ILE A 26 4.20 6.51 2.41
C ILE A 26 3.83 7.90 2.96
N THR A 27 3.95 8.09 4.27
CA THR A 27 3.49 9.33 4.92
C THR A 27 4.43 10.51 4.64
N GLY A 28 5.73 10.23 4.45
CA GLY A 28 6.78 11.18 4.16
C GLY A 28 7.13 11.29 2.66
N ARG A 29 8.44 11.33 2.39
CA ARG A 29 9.00 11.19 1.04
C ARG A 29 9.62 9.79 0.91
N PRO A 30 9.57 9.17 -0.29
CA PRO A 30 10.32 7.95 -0.56
C PRO A 30 11.80 8.12 -0.23
N ARG A 31 12.39 7.10 0.41
CA ARG A 31 13.80 7.12 0.85
C ARG A 31 14.73 6.28 -0.02
N ASP A 32 14.25 5.83 -1.18
CA ASP A 32 14.94 4.91 -2.10
C ASP A 32 15.56 3.71 -1.36
N GLY A 33 14.77 3.11 -0.47
CA GLY A 33 15.18 1.98 0.36
C GLY A 33 15.09 0.66 -0.38
N PHE A 34 16.09 -0.20 -0.18
CA PHE A 34 16.15 -1.55 -0.73
C PHE A 34 16.24 -2.60 0.38
N ILE A 35 15.84 -3.83 0.07
CA ILE A 35 15.93 -4.98 0.95
C ILE A 35 16.48 -6.18 0.17
N ILE A 36 17.26 -7.02 0.87
CA ILE A 36 17.70 -8.30 0.33
C ILE A 36 16.57 -9.31 0.58
N ASP A 37 16.04 -9.87 -0.49
CA ASP A 37 14.94 -10.82 -0.51
C ASP A 37 15.30 -12.03 -1.39
N PHE A 38 15.54 -13.16 -0.74
CA PHE A 38 15.75 -14.45 -1.40
C PHE A 38 14.41 -15.17 -1.69
N GLY A 39 13.27 -14.49 -1.56
CA GLY A 39 11.95 -15.09 -1.76
C GLY A 39 11.48 -15.87 -0.54
N THR A 40 10.67 -16.90 -0.78
CA THR A 40 9.97 -17.65 0.28
C THR A 40 10.58 -19.01 0.58
N GLU A 41 11.28 -19.61 -0.38
CA GLU A 41 11.68 -21.02 -0.34
C GLU A 41 13.11 -21.27 -0.89
N MET A 42 13.83 -20.22 -1.29
CA MET A 42 15.18 -20.38 -1.84
C MET A 42 16.12 -21.06 -0.83
N SER A 43 16.83 -22.08 -1.29
CA SER A 43 17.80 -22.81 -0.48
C SER A 43 18.98 -21.91 -0.07
N GLU A 44 19.68 -22.25 1.02
CA GLU A 44 20.89 -21.51 1.43
C GLU A 44 21.96 -21.55 0.34
N ALA A 45 22.11 -22.70 -0.33
CA ALA A 45 23.08 -22.89 -1.40
C ALA A 45 22.80 -21.99 -2.61
N ASP A 46 21.53 -21.90 -3.04
CA ASP A 46 21.15 -21.00 -4.13
C ASP A 46 21.26 -19.52 -3.71
N ALA A 47 20.91 -19.19 -2.47
CA ALA A 47 21.06 -17.83 -1.95
C ALA A 47 22.55 -17.41 -1.91
N ALA A 48 23.44 -18.33 -1.54
CA ALA A 48 24.90 -18.10 -1.49
C ALA A 48 25.52 -17.79 -2.85
N GLU A 49 24.87 -18.14 -3.96
CA GLU A 49 25.33 -17.76 -5.30
C GLU A 49 25.21 -16.25 -5.55
N PHE A 50 24.33 -15.55 -4.81
CA PHE A 50 24.31 -14.08 -4.75
C PHE A 50 25.34 -13.59 -3.74
N ALA A 51 26.62 -13.76 -4.06
CA ALA A 51 27.74 -13.67 -3.12
C ALA A 51 27.70 -12.41 -2.23
N SER A 52 27.49 -11.24 -2.83
CA SER A 52 27.49 -9.96 -2.09
C SER A 52 26.24 -9.77 -1.21
N PRO A 53 24.99 -9.94 -1.72
CA PRO A 53 23.80 -9.99 -0.88
C PRO A 53 23.88 -11.02 0.25
N PHE A 54 24.31 -12.25 -0.06
CA PHE A 54 24.38 -13.32 0.93
C PHE A 54 25.40 -13.02 2.02
N ALA A 55 26.62 -12.59 1.67
CA ALA A 55 27.63 -12.20 2.64
C ALA A 55 27.14 -11.08 3.58
N HIS A 56 26.38 -10.11 3.05
CA HIS A 56 25.79 -9.05 3.87
C HIS A 56 24.77 -9.58 4.88
N VAL A 57 23.89 -10.48 4.45
CA VAL A 57 22.91 -11.11 5.35
C VAL A 57 23.62 -12.02 6.37
N GLN A 58 24.68 -12.72 5.95
CA GLN A 58 25.47 -13.55 6.84
C GLN A 58 26.13 -12.73 7.96
N GLU A 59 26.82 -11.64 7.60
CA GLU A 59 27.50 -10.74 8.55
C GLU A 59 26.49 -10.08 9.52
N ARG A 60 25.34 -9.64 9.01
CA ARG A 60 24.42 -8.76 9.77
C ARG A 60 23.25 -9.47 10.43
N VAL A 61 22.82 -10.61 9.90
CA VAL A 61 21.56 -11.28 10.28
C VAL A 61 21.80 -12.63 10.92
N GLN A 62 22.75 -13.43 10.42
CA GLN A 62 22.97 -14.80 10.92
C GLN A 62 23.26 -14.81 12.43
N ALA A 63 24.21 -14.00 12.89
CA ALA A 63 24.60 -13.93 14.30
C ALA A 63 23.45 -13.44 15.20
N VAL A 64 22.66 -12.47 14.74
CA VAL A 64 21.49 -11.96 15.47
C VAL A 64 20.41 -13.03 15.58
N ARG A 65 20.21 -13.82 14.53
CA ARG A 65 19.16 -14.83 14.48
C ARG A 65 19.53 -16.14 15.15
N ALA A 66 20.82 -16.48 15.32
CA ALA A 66 21.25 -17.72 15.95
C ALA A 66 20.60 -17.98 17.32
N ASN A 67 20.34 -16.92 18.09
CA ASN A 67 19.71 -16.99 19.41
C ASN A 67 18.21 -16.63 19.41
N ASN A 68 17.57 -16.51 18.25
CA ASN A 68 16.14 -16.20 18.15
C ASN A 68 15.32 -17.37 18.69
N ARG A 69 14.22 -17.12 19.42
CA ARG A 69 13.34 -18.18 19.94
C ARG A 69 12.60 -18.94 18.83
N ASP A 70 12.34 -18.28 17.71
CA ASP A 70 11.67 -18.86 16.54
C ASP A 70 12.60 -19.80 15.76
N LYS A 71 12.23 -21.09 15.66
CA LYS A 71 13.03 -22.13 15.01
C LYS A 71 13.29 -21.81 13.53
N PHE A 72 12.25 -21.37 12.81
CA PHE A 72 12.36 -21.02 11.40
C PHE A 72 13.39 -19.90 11.18
N SER A 73 13.34 -18.84 11.99
CA SER A 73 14.30 -17.74 11.92
C SER A 73 15.75 -18.16 12.16
N ARG A 74 16.01 -19.17 13.01
CA ARG A 74 17.35 -19.70 13.26
C ARG A 74 17.85 -20.53 12.09
N GLU A 75 17.04 -21.48 11.63
CA GLU A 75 17.41 -22.46 10.61
C GLU A 75 17.41 -21.90 9.20
N HIS A 76 16.55 -20.91 8.93
CA HIS A 76 16.40 -20.24 7.63
C HIS A 76 16.76 -18.76 7.77
N TRP A 77 17.91 -18.49 8.37
CA TRP A 77 18.33 -17.14 8.78
C TRP A 77 18.48 -16.17 7.58
N TRP A 78 18.72 -16.70 6.38
CA TRP A 78 18.81 -15.91 5.14
C TRP A 78 17.44 -15.48 4.61
N LEU A 79 16.36 -16.22 4.89
CA LEU A 79 15.00 -15.86 4.48
C LEU A 79 14.39 -14.81 5.41
N HIS A 80 13.35 -14.10 4.99
CA HIS A 80 12.59 -13.27 5.92
C HIS A 80 11.85 -14.12 6.97
N GLN A 81 11.87 -13.70 8.24
CA GLN A 81 11.19 -14.43 9.33
C GLN A 81 9.70 -14.69 9.03
N ARG A 82 9.04 -13.75 8.33
CA ARG A 82 7.69 -13.93 7.79
C ARG A 82 7.76 -13.67 6.29
N PRO A 83 7.95 -14.70 5.45
CA PRO A 83 8.16 -14.53 4.02
C PRO A 83 6.88 -14.16 3.25
N ARG A 84 5.70 -14.38 3.87
CA ARG A 84 4.36 -14.00 3.36
C ARG A 84 4.05 -14.55 1.94
N PRO A 85 4.09 -15.88 1.74
CA PRO A 85 3.84 -16.50 0.43
C PRO A 85 2.44 -16.19 -0.12
N GLU A 86 1.39 -16.25 0.70
CA GLU A 86 0.01 -15.96 0.29
C GLU A 86 -0.15 -14.54 -0.27
N MET A 87 0.42 -13.54 0.42
CA MET A 87 0.40 -12.15 -0.05
C MET A 87 1.16 -12.02 -1.36
N ARG A 88 2.36 -12.62 -1.48
CA ARG A 88 3.17 -12.58 -2.71
C ARG A 88 2.42 -13.22 -3.88
N GLN A 89 1.80 -14.38 -3.67
CA GLN A 89 1.00 -15.07 -4.68
C GLN A 89 -0.20 -14.22 -5.11
N ALA A 90 -0.87 -13.55 -4.18
CA ALA A 90 -2.03 -12.71 -4.47
C ALA A 90 -1.67 -11.45 -5.30
N VAL A 91 -0.49 -10.86 -5.11
CA VAL A 91 -0.06 -9.67 -5.87
C VAL A 91 0.74 -9.98 -7.14
N ALA A 92 1.33 -11.18 -7.26
CA ALA A 92 2.11 -11.58 -8.43
C ALA A 92 1.41 -11.40 -9.80
N PRO A 93 0.10 -11.68 -9.97
CA PRO A 93 -0.57 -11.46 -11.24
C PRO A 93 -0.95 -10.00 -11.51
N LEU A 94 -0.76 -9.10 -10.54
CA LEU A 94 -1.21 -7.71 -10.62
C LEU A 94 -0.08 -6.80 -11.10
N GLY A 95 -0.40 -5.86 -12.00
CA GLY A 95 0.57 -4.83 -12.42
C GLY A 95 0.93 -3.85 -11.30
N ARG A 96 0.02 -3.68 -10.33
CA ARG A 96 0.18 -2.84 -9.14
C ARG A 96 -0.75 -3.32 -8.03
N PHE A 97 -0.49 -2.90 -6.81
CA PHE A 97 -1.30 -3.24 -5.64
C PHE A 97 -1.40 -2.06 -4.67
N ILE A 98 -2.35 -2.13 -3.73
CA ILE A 98 -2.61 -1.05 -2.78
C ILE A 98 -1.82 -1.30 -1.49
N VAL A 99 -1.18 -0.26 -0.96
CA VAL A 99 -0.50 -0.29 0.34
C VAL A 99 -1.01 0.83 1.24
N THR A 100 -1.18 0.53 2.52
CA THR A 100 -1.51 1.52 3.56
C THR A 100 -0.62 1.34 4.80
N PRO A 101 -0.18 2.42 5.47
CA PRO A 101 0.51 2.30 6.75
C PRO A 101 -0.44 1.78 7.83
N ARG A 102 0.07 0.89 8.69
CA ARG A 102 -0.68 0.42 9.86
C ARG A 102 -0.85 1.51 10.89
N HIS A 103 0.13 2.37 11.12
CA HIS A 103 0.06 3.47 12.07
C HIS A 103 0.24 4.80 11.33
N SER A 104 -0.78 5.65 11.34
CA SER A 104 -0.74 6.96 10.68
C SER A 104 -1.89 7.83 11.18
N LYS A 105 -1.61 9.12 11.43
CA LYS A 105 -2.61 10.15 11.75
C LYS A 105 -3.74 10.21 10.72
N HIS A 106 -3.40 10.10 9.42
CA HIS A 106 -4.35 10.14 8.31
C HIS A 106 -4.47 8.77 7.67
N ARG A 107 -5.69 8.38 7.28
CA ARG A 107 -5.93 7.11 6.57
C ARG A 107 -5.64 7.30 5.09
N VAL A 108 -4.45 6.90 4.67
CA VAL A 108 -3.99 7.05 3.28
C VAL A 108 -3.69 5.69 2.64
N PHE A 109 -4.00 5.60 1.36
CA PHE A 109 -3.67 4.48 0.49
C PHE A 109 -2.82 4.99 -0.68
N VAL A 110 -1.90 4.14 -1.14
CA VAL A 110 -1.01 4.41 -2.28
C VAL A 110 -0.88 3.17 -3.16
N TRP A 111 -0.61 3.37 -4.44
CA TRP A 111 -0.22 2.32 -5.37
C TRP A 111 1.24 1.92 -5.17
N GLN A 112 1.55 0.64 -5.34
CA GLN A 112 2.88 0.08 -5.44
C GLN A 112 2.95 -0.97 -6.54
N GLU A 113 4.13 -1.21 -7.08
CA GLU A 113 4.36 -2.10 -8.21
C GLU A 113 5.38 -3.18 -7.82
N HIS A 114 5.26 -4.35 -8.44
CA HIS A 114 6.27 -5.40 -8.32
C HIS A 114 7.63 -4.88 -8.86
N PRO A 115 8.79 -5.23 -8.25
CA PRO A 115 9.01 -6.16 -7.14
C PRO A 115 9.04 -5.50 -5.75
N THR A 116 8.41 -4.34 -5.55
CA THR A 116 8.49 -3.62 -4.27
C THR A 116 7.87 -4.41 -3.12
N LEU A 117 8.62 -4.59 -2.02
CA LEU A 117 8.13 -5.29 -0.83
C LEU A 117 7.64 -4.34 0.26
N ALA A 118 6.43 -4.59 0.74
CA ALA A 118 5.82 -3.86 1.84
C ALA A 118 6.24 -4.43 3.20
N ASP A 119 6.66 -3.57 4.13
CA ASP A 119 7.14 -3.99 5.45
C ASP A 119 6.01 -4.32 6.44
N SER A 120 6.38 -4.82 7.63
CA SER A 120 5.42 -5.23 8.65
C SER A 120 4.62 -4.08 9.28
N ALA A 121 5.06 -2.83 9.09
CA ALA A 121 4.34 -1.62 9.50
C ALA A 121 3.33 -1.15 8.44
N THR A 122 3.13 -1.92 7.37
CA THR A 122 2.12 -1.66 6.33
C THR A 122 1.15 -2.84 6.19
N SER A 123 0.06 -2.61 5.46
CA SER A 123 -0.89 -3.63 5.04
C SER A 123 -1.06 -3.53 3.52
N VAL A 124 -1.12 -4.68 2.85
CA VAL A 124 -1.28 -4.82 1.41
C VAL A 124 -2.70 -5.27 1.10
N VAL A 125 -3.33 -4.66 0.09
CA VAL A 125 -4.59 -5.14 -0.49
C VAL A 125 -4.29 -5.51 -1.94
N ALA A 126 -4.49 -6.80 -2.27
CA ALA A 126 -4.20 -7.37 -3.58
C ALA A 126 -5.29 -7.02 -4.61
N ARG A 127 -5.36 -5.74 -4.98
CA ARG A 127 -6.24 -5.16 -6.01
C ARG A 127 -5.45 -4.14 -6.82
N ASP A 128 -5.73 -4.04 -8.11
CA ASP A 128 -5.09 -3.12 -9.06
C ASP A 128 -6.06 -2.06 -9.64
N ASP A 129 -7.32 -2.10 -9.23
CA ASP A 129 -8.41 -1.27 -9.76
C ASP A 129 -8.71 -0.03 -8.88
N HIS A 130 -9.12 1.06 -9.53
CA HIS A 130 -9.44 2.30 -8.84
C HIS A 130 -10.74 2.24 -8.03
N TYR A 131 -11.64 1.28 -8.27
CA TYR A 131 -12.86 1.15 -7.47
C TYR A 131 -12.53 0.72 -6.03
N ALA A 132 -11.75 -0.35 -5.86
CA ALA A 132 -11.30 -0.79 -4.54
C ALA A 132 -10.48 0.30 -3.83
N PHE A 133 -9.59 0.99 -4.57
CA PHE A 133 -8.84 2.13 -4.05
C PHE A 133 -9.77 3.26 -3.56
N GLY A 134 -10.80 3.58 -4.34
CA GLY A 134 -11.79 4.61 -4.03
C GLY A 134 -12.60 4.29 -2.79
N VAL A 135 -13.16 3.09 -2.70
CA VAL A 135 -13.91 2.65 -1.52
C VAL A 135 -13.06 2.73 -0.26
N LEU A 136 -11.81 2.24 -0.32
CA LEU A 136 -10.89 2.30 0.82
C LEU A 136 -10.50 3.74 1.19
N THR A 137 -10.44 4.65 0.22
CA THR A 137 -10.10 6.06 0.46
C THR A 137 -11.29 6.90 0.94
N SER A 138 -12.52 6.37 0.87
CA SER A 138 -13.75 7.09 1.23
C SER A 138 -13.90 7.35 2.73
N ARG A 139 -14.69 8.38 3.05
CA ARG A 139 -15.14 8.73 4.41
C ARG A 139 -15.84 7.56 5.10
N SER A 140 -16.64 6.75 4.39
CA SER A 140 -17.26 5.54 4.97
C SER A 140 -16.23 4.58 5.56
N HIS A 141 -15.18 4.28 4.78
CA HIS A 141 -14.12 3.37 5.24
C HIS A 141 -13.23 4.01 6.29
N GLU A 142 -12.94 5.31 6.16
CA GLU A 142 -12.19 6.07 7.16
C GLU A 142 -12.87 5.98 8.53
N LEU A 143 -14.15 6.36 8.63
CA LEU A 143 -14.93 6.34 9.87
C LEU A 143 -15.02 4.93 10.46
N TRP A 144 -15.32 3.92 9.65
CA TRP A 144 -15.37 2.53 10.10
C TRP A 144 -14.01 2.09 10.67
N SER A 145 -12.93 2.38 9.93
CA SER A 145 -11.59 1.99 10.34
C SER A 145 -11.17 2.68 11.63
N LEU A 146 -11.51 3.96 11.83
CA LEU A 146 -11.21 4.71 13.05
C LEU A 146 -12.04 4.20 14.23
N ARG A 147 -13.30 3.81 14.01
CA ARG A 147 -14.17 3.28 15.05
C ARG A 147 -13.74 1.90 15.58
N LEU A 148 -13.17 1.06 14.72
CA LEU A 148 -12.77 -0.32 15.04
C LEU A 148 -11.25 -0.53 15.17
N CYS A 149 -10.46 0.53 15.01
CA CYS A 149 -9.01 0.45 15.22
C CYS A 149 -8.65 0.37 16.71
N THR A 150 -7.39 0.00 16.95
CA THR A 150 -6.73 0.22 18.24
C THR A 150 -5.85 1.46 18.16
N TRP A 151 -5.57 2.08 19.30
CA TRP A 151 -4.79 3.31 19.39
C TRP A 151 -3.43 3.00 20.02
N LEU A 152 -2.34 3.56 19.49
CA LEU A 152 -0.98 3.27 19.96
C LEU A 152 -0.11 4.52 20.11
N GLY A 153 0.78 4.47 21.10
CA GLY A 153 1.85 5.44 21.31
C GLY A 153 1.44 6.71 22.05
N VAL A 154 2.39 7.64 22.21
CA VAL A 154 2.20 8.93 22.89
C VAL A 154 1.34 9.89 22.06
N GLY A 155 1.27 9.69 20.75
CA GLY A 155 0.49 10.51 19.81
C GLY A 155 -0.96 10.07 19.60
N ASN A 156 -1.39 8.93 20.18
CA ASN A 156 -2.69 8.30 19.86
C ASN A 156 -2.91 8.16 18.34
N ASP A 157 -1.96 7.56 17.62
CA ASP A 157 -2.15 7.28 16.20
C ASP A 157 -3.01 6.02 16.01
N PRO A 158 -4.02 6.04 15.13
CA PRO A 158 -4.89 4.90 14.89
C PRO A 158 -4.14 3.78 14.15
N ARG A 159 -4.31 2.54 14.64
CA ARG A 159 -3.75 1.33 14.05
C ARG A 159 -4.75 0.62 13.14
N TYR A 160 -4.46 0.59 11.85
CA TYR A 160 -5.17 -0.24 10.88
C TYR A 160 -4.87 -1.72 11.09
N THR A 161 -5.86 -2.46 11.55
CA THR A 161 -5.80 -3.91 11.73
C THR A 161 -6.76 -4.55 10.74
N PRO A 162 -6.27 -5.25 9.70
CA PRO A 162 -7.14 -5.77 8.64
C PRO A 162 -8.35 -6.57 9.15
N THR A 163 -8.15 -7.43 10.16
CA THR A 163 -9.19 -8.29 10.73
C THR A 163 -10.33 -7.56 11.42
N THR A 164 -10.11 -6.34 11.93
CA THR A 164 -11.17 -5.56 12.59
C THR A 164 -11.66 -4.40 11.73
N THR A 165 -10.96 -4.07 10.64
CA THR A 165 -11.26 -2.91 9.79
C THR A 165 -11.71 -3.38 8.41
N PHE A 166 -10.78 -3.82 7.56
CA PHE A 166 -11.06 -4.27 6.19
C PHE A 166 -12.02 -5.46 6.14
N GLU A 167 -11.75 -6.51 6.91
CA GLU A 167 -12.51 -7.77 6.85
C GLU A 167 -13.94 -7.63 7.38
N THR A 168 -14.18 -6.66 8.27
CA THR A 168 -15.51 -6.37 8.82
C THR A 168 -16.24 -5.26 8.07
N PHE A 169 -15.55 -4.53 7.18
CA PHE A 169 -16.13 -3.38 6.51
C PHE A 169 -17.28 -3.82 5.58
N PRO A 170 -18.50 -3.27 5.78
CA PRO A 170 -19.62 -3.59 4.91
C PRO A 170 -19.51 -2.78 3.62
N PHE A 171 -18.74 -3.28 2.64
CA PHE A 171 -18.58 -2.70 1.30
C PHE A 171 -19.91 -2.27 0.65
N PRO A 172 -19.95 -1.21 -0.19
CA PRO A 172 -21.17 -0.63 -0.75
C PRO A 172 -22.07 -1.63 -1.48
N PHE A 173 -21.47 -2.69 -2.01
CA PHE A 173 -22.21 -3.71 -2.71
C PHE A 173 -22.20 -5.04 -1.96
N PRO A 174 -23.31 -5.80 -2.02
CA PRO A 174 -23.39 -7.12 -1.42
C PRO A 174 -22.62 -8.18 -2.22
N TRP A 175 -22.04 -7.83 -3.38
CA TRP A 175 -21.18 -8.75 -4.11
C TRP A 175 -19.71 -8.60 -3.68
N PRO A 176 -18.96 -9.71 -3.66
CA PRO A 176 -17.55 -9.71 -3.33
C PRO A 176 -16.73 -8.67 -4.12
N LEU A 177 -15.70 -8.06 -3.51
CA LEU A 177 -14.79 -7.15 -4.22
C LEU A 177 -14.16 -7.75 -5.50
N ASN A 178 -14.09 -9.08 -5.58
CA ASN A 178 -13.58 -9.83 -6.72
C ASN A 178 -14.64 -10.22 -7.76
N THR A 179 -15.87 -9.69 -7.67
CA THR A 179 -16.89 -9.92 -8.70
C THR A 179 -16.41 -9.41 -10.07
N PRO A 180 -16.37 -10.27 -11.09
CA PRO A 180 -15.99 -9.89 -12.45
C PRO A 180 -16.91 -8.82 -13.03
N ASP A 181 -16.37 -7.97 -13.90
CA ASP A 181 -17.10 -6.86 -14.51
C ASP A 181 -18.33 -7.34 -15.29
N ASP A 182 -18.24 -8.46 -16.00
CA ASP A 182 -19.34 -9.05 -16.77
C ASP A 182 -20.48 -9.62 -15.90
N ALA A 183 -20.22 -9.87 -14.61
CA ALA A 183 -21.23 -10.28 -13.65
C ALA A 183 -22.03 -9.10 -13.05
N LEU A 184 -21.63 -7.85 -13.32
CA LEU A 184 -22.32 -6.64 -12.83
C LEU A 184 -23.47 -6.22 -13.75
N THR A 185 -24.60 -5.85 -13.15
CA THR A 185 -25.68 -5.18 -13.89
C THR A 185 -25.20 -3.81 -14.42
N PRO A 186 -25.87 -3.24 -15.45
CA PRO A 186 -25.48 -1.93 -15.98
C PRO A 186 -25.43 -0.81 -14.93
N GLU A 187 -26.36 -0.83 -13.97
CA GLU A 187 -26.39 0.14 -12.87
C GLU A 187 -25.21 -0.05 -11.91
N GLN A 188 -24.91 -1.28 -11.54
CA GLN A 188 -23.79 -1.61 -10.66
C GLN A 188 -22.44 -1.21 -11.28
N ARG A 189 -22.28 -1.44 -12.58
CA ARG A 189 -21.12 -1.01 -13.36
C ARG A 189 -20.99 0.52 -13.34
N LYS A 190 -22.09 1.25 -13.53
CA LYS A 190 -22.09 2.72 -13.46
C LYS A 190 -21.57 3.25 -12.13
N TYR A 191 -22.00 2.68 -11.00
CA TYR A 191 -21.49 3.11 -9.69
C TYR A 191 -20.02 2.76 -9.49
N ARG A 192 -19.60 1.56 -9.90
CA ARG A 192 -18.20 1.13 -9.87
C ARG A 192 -17.31 2.09 -10.67
N ASP A 193 -17.72 2.41 -11.89
CA ASP A 193 -16.97 3.30 -12.78
C ASP A 193 -16.91 4.73 -12.23
N ALA A 194 -18.00 5.23 -11.64
CA ALA A 194 -18.04 6.54 -11.00
C ALA A 194 -17.05 6.64 -9.81
N ILE A 195 -17.03 5.63 -8.94
CA ILE A 195 -16.07 5.55 -7.82
C ILE A 195 -14.65 5.46 -8.35
N GLY A 196 -14.40 4.59 -9.34
CA GLY A 196 -13.09 4.41 -9.95
C GLY A 196 -12.56 5.69 -10.61
N ALA A 197 -13.42 6.44 -11.30
CA ALA A 197 -13.05 7.71 -11.93
C ALA A 197 -12.70 8.78 -10.89
N ALA A 198 -13.53 8.95 -9.85
CA ALA A 198 -13.27 9.91 -8.77
C ALA A 198 -11.98 9.56 -8.00
N ALA A 199 -11.75 8.29 -7.73
CA ALA A 199 -10.55 7.79 -7.07
C ALA A 199 -9.28 8.01 -7.91
N LYS A 200 -9.38 7.76 -9.22
CA LYS A 200 -8.28 8.03 -10.15
C LYS A 200 -7.94 9.52 -10.19
N GLU A 201 -8.95 10.39 -10.31
CA GLU A 201 -8.71 11.84 -10.32
C GLU A 201 -8.05 12.31 -9.01
N LEU A 202 -8.52 11.81 -7.87
CA LEU A 202 -7.92 12.09 -6.57
C LEU A 202 -6.44 11.66 -6.50
N ASP A 203 -6.11 10.45 -6.95
CA ASP A 203 -4.74 9.96 -6.97
C ASP A 203 -3.85 10.74 -7.94
N ASP A 204 -4.33 11.02 -9.16
CA ASP A 204 -3.60 11.80 -10.16
C ASP A 204 -3.24 13.19 -9.61
N LYS A 205 -4.20 13.89 -8.98
CA LYS A 205 -3.95 15.22 -8.39
C LYS A 205 -3.03 15.14 -7.16
N ARG A 206 -3.15 14.10 -6.33
CA ARG A 206 -2.20 13.85 -5.23
C ARG A 206 -0.79 13.63 -5.76
N ARG A 207 -0.61 12.81 -6.81
CA ARG A 207 0.69 12.55 -7.43
C ARG A 207 1.32 13.80 -8.00
N LEU A 208 0.55 14.62 -8.73
CA LEU A 208 0.99 15.90 -9.25
C LEU A 208 1.38 16.88 -8.14
N TRP A 209 0.62 16.94 -7.05
CA TRP A 209 0.99 17.78 -5.91
C TRP A 209 2.27 17.30 -5.24
N LEU A 210 2.43 15.98 -5.04
CA LEU A 210 3.61 15.38 -4.42
C LEU A 210 4.86 15.54 -5.30
N ASN A 211 4.71 15.46 -6.62
CA ASN A 211 5.79 15.44 -7.59
C ASN A 211 5.46 16.39 -8.75
N PRO A 212 5.53 17.71 -8.55
CA PRO A 212 5.22 18.66 -9.61
C PRO A 212 6.21 18.48 -10.79
N PRO A 213 5.74 18.43 -12.04
CA PRO A 213 6.59 18.17 -13.21
C PRO A 213 7.68 19.23 -13.43
N GLU A 214 7.51 20.44 -12.89
CA GLU A 214 8.52 21.48 -12.88
C GLU A 214 9.68 21.22 -11.89
N TRP A 215 9.49 20.33 -10.91
CA TRP A 215 10.46 20.05 -9.84
C TRP A 215 11.06 18.65 -9.92
N VAL A 216 10.43 17.73 -10.64
CA VAL A 216 10.91 16.37 -10.80
C VAL A 216 11.16 16.04 -12.26
N ARG A 217 12.14 15.19 -12.50
CA ARG A 217 12.35 14.51 -13.77
C ARG A 217 12.32 13.01 -13.54
N GLU A 218 11.67 12.31 -14.45
CA GLU A 218 11.63 10.86 -14.48
C GLU A 218 12.86 10.35 -15.23
N VAL A 219 13.60 9.43 -14.61
CA VAL A 219 14.77 8.79 -15.21
C VAL A 219 14.64 7.28 -15.08
N PRO A 220 15.08 6.49 -16.08
CA PRO A 220 15.17 5.06 -15.92
C PRO A 220 15.94 4.66 -14.65
N ASP A 221 15.46 3.62 -13.96
CA ASP A 221 16.26 3.02 -12.90
C ASP A 221 17.49 2.35 -13.52
N VAL A 222 18.56 2.24 -12.73
CA VAL A 222 19.77 1.52 -13.13
C VAL A 222 19.50 0.02 -13.29
N ILE A 223 18.43 -0.48 -12.70
CA ILE A 223 17.88 -1.81 -12.93
C ILE A 223 16.68 -1.68 -13.87
N PRO A 224 16.78 -2.16 -15.14
CA PRO A 224 15.73 -1.97 -16.13
C PRO A 224 14.35 -2.55 -15.78
N SER A 225 14.30 -3.53 -14.88
CA SER A 225 13.05 -4.14 -14.42
C SER A 225 12.35 -3.37 -13.28
N LEU A 226 12.97 -2.31 -12.75
CA LEU A 226 12.38 -1.48 -11.70
C LEU A 226 11.67 -0.26 -12.30
N PRO A 227 10.65 0.29 -11.60
CA PRO A 227 10.01 1.54 -12.00
C PRO A 227 11.02 2.67 -12.10
N ASN A 228 10.75 3.62 -13.00
CA ASN A 228 11.58 4.82 -13.15
C ASN A 228 11.70 5.60 -11.84
N ARG A 229 12.85 6.23 -11.65
CA ARG A 229 13.11 7.08 -10.49
C ARG A 229 12.69 8.51 -10.76
N LEU A 230 12.12 9.15 -9.74
CA LEU A 230 11.85 10.58 -9.74
C LEU A 230 13.00 11.30 -9.04
N LEU A 231 13.78 12.05 -9.80
CA LEU A 231 14.86 12.87 -9.27
C LEU A 231 14.45 14.35 -9.28
N SER A 232 14.94 15.13 -8.32
CA SER A 232 14.80 16.58 -8.41
C SER A 232 15.57 17.11 -9.63
N VAL A 233 15.07 18.20 -10.21
CA VAL A 233 15.74 18.87 -11.33
C VAL A 233 16.98 19.65 -10.87
N ASP A 234 16.94 20.20 -9.65
CA ASP A 234 18.03 20.92 -8.99
C ASP A 234 17.89 20.87 -7.44
N ASP A 235 18.84 21.49 -6.73
CA ASP A 235 18.87 21.53 -5.26
C ASP A 235 17.74 22.38 -4.65
N GLY A 236 17.28 23.42 -5.37
CA GLY A 236 16.16 24.26 -4.93
C GLY A 236 14.84 23.48 -4.94
N ALA A 237 14.59 22.75 -6.03
CA ALA A 237 13.48 21.81 -6.15
C ALA A 237 13.57 20.70 -5.09
N ALA A 238 14.77 20.15 -4.84
CA ALA A 238 14.98 19.16 -3.79
C ALA A 238 14.55 19.68 -2.41
N GLU A 239 14.85 20.94 -2.08
CA GLU A 239 14.45 21.56 -0.82
C GLU A 239 12.92 21.73 -0.72
N GLN A 240 12.26 22.16 -1.79
CA GLN A 240 10.79 22.29 -1.82
C GLN A 240 10.09 20.94 -1.68
N LEU A 241 10.62 19.89 -2.34
CA LEU A 241 10.06 18.54 -2.32
C LEU A 241 10.07 17.92 -0.91
N LYS A 242 11.01 18.30 -0.03
CA LYS A 242 11.03 17.82 1.38
C LYS A 242 9.72 18.12 2.11
N ARG A 243 9.02 19.20 1.76
CA ARG A 243 7.74 19.61 2.38
C ARG A 243 6.53 18.95 1.72
N ARG A 244 6.67 18.37 0.53
CA ARG A 244 5.61 17.77 -0.28
C ARG A 244 5.39 16.31 0.12
N THR A 245 4.85 16.09 1.32
CA THR A 245 4.54 14.77 1.89
C THR A 245 3.03 14.56 2.02
N LEU A 246 2.58 13.30 2.06
CA LEU A 246 1.16 13.01 2.27
C LEU A 246 0.67 13.52 3.63
N THR A 247 1.48 13.40 4.69
CA THR A 247 1.13 13.96 5.99
C THR A 247 0.90 15.47 5.91
N ASN A 248 1.77 16.22 5.23
CA ASN A 248 1.62 17.66 5.10
C ASN A 248 0.41 18.04 4.25
N LEU A 249 0.19 17.33 3.14
CA LEU A 249 -0.97 17.54 2.27
C LEU A 249 -2.28 17.37 3.04
N TYR A 250 -2.42 16.29 3.80
CA TYR A 250 -3.64 16.00 4.57
C TYR A 250 -3.76 16.83 5.85
N ASN A 251 -2.66 17.31 6.42
CA ASN A 251 -2.71 18.31 7.51
C ASN A 251 -3.23 19.67 7.00
N GLN A 252 -2.79 20.11 5.81
CA GLN A 252 -3.23 21.37 5.22
C GLN A 252 -4.63 21.27 4.62
N ARG A 253 -4.98 20.08 4.08
CA ARG A 253 -6.25 19.74 3.43
C ARG A 253 -6.77 20.89 2.54
N PRO A 254 -6.02 21.27 1.49
CA PRO A 254 -6.42 22.37 0.61
C PRO A 254 -7.78 22.09 -0.04
N THR A 255 -8.52 23.14 -0.39
CA THR A 255 -9.90 23.03 -0.91
C THR A 255 -10.04 22.08 -2.10
N TRP A 256 -9.05 22.03 -2.99
CA TRP A 256 -9.09 21.09 -4.12
C TRP A 256 -9.06 19.63 -3.67
N LEU A 257 -8.30 19.30 -2.62
CA LEU A 257 -8.23 17.94 -2.09
C LEU A 257 -9.54 17.58 -1.40
N ASP A 258 -10.09 18.52 -0.62
CA ASP A 258 -11.35 18.34 0.07
C ASP A 258 -12.53 18.17 -0.91
N ASN A 259 -12.54 18.94 -2.01
CA ASN A 259 -13.50 18.76 -3.09
C ASN A 259 -13.43 17.36 -3.71
N LEU A 260 -12.22 16.85 -4.01
CA LEU A 260 -12.04 15.53 -4.60
C LEU A 260 -12.50 14.41 -3.65
N HIS A 261 -12.23 14.55 -2.34
CA HIS A 261 -12.77 13.64 -1.33
C HIS A 261 -14.29 13.69 -1.29
N ARG A 262 -14.91 14.89 -1.27
CA ARG A 262 -16.37 15.02 -1.34
C ARG A 262 -16.97 14.36 -2.58
N SER A 263 -16.33 14.51 -3.74
CA SER A 263 -16.77 13.87 -4.99
C SER A 263 -16.67 12.34 -4.91
N LEU A 264 -15.58 11.82 -4.35
CA LEU A 264 -15.40 10.39 -4.11
C LEU A 264 -16.46 9.86 -3.13
N ASP A 265 -16.67 10.55 -2.02
CA ASP A 265 -17.64 10.19 -0.99
C ASP A 265 -19.06 10.17 -1.55
N ALA A 266 -19.44 11.18 -2.34
CA ALA A 266 -20.73 11.20 -3.01
C ALA A 266 -20.93 10.00 -3.95
N ALA A 267 -19.90 9.59 -4.68
CA ALA A 267 -19.96 8.41 -5.55
C ALA A 267 -20.10 7.11 -4.74
N VAL A 268 -19.39 7.00 -3.61
CA VAL A 268 -19.50 5.85 -2.69
C VAL A 268 -20.86 5.83 -2.00
N PHE A 269 -21.37 6.95 -1.51
CA PHE A 269 -22.70 7.03 -0.92
C PHE A 269 -23.80 6.70 -1.91
N ALA A 270 -23.70 7.15 -3.17
CA ALA A 270 -24.62 6.75 -4.23
C ALA A 270 -24.65 5.22 -4.42
N ALA A 271 -23.48 4.56 -4.35
CA ALA A 271 -23.39 3.10 -4.40
C ALA A 271 -24.06 2.39 -3.22
N TYR A 272 -24.05 3.00 -2.03
CA TYR A 272 -24.82 2.55 -0.86
C TYR A 272 -26.31 2.91 -0.92
N GLY A 273 -26.76 3.73 -1.90
CA GLY A 273 -28.10 4.31 -1.94
C GLY A 273 -28.34 5.38 -0.86
N TRP A 274 -27.29 6.06 -0.41
CA TRP A 274 -27.33 7.08 0.64
C TRP A 274 -27.27 8.50 0.07
N PRO A 275 -27.82 9.51 0.78
CA PRO A 275 -27.65 10.91 0.40
C PRO A 275 -26.19 11.36 0.55
N ALA A 276 -25.77 12.32 -0.29
CA ALA A 276 -24.39 12.82 -0.29
C ALA A 276 -24.01 13.62 0.97
N ASN A 277 -25.01 14.22 1.64
CA ASN A 277 -24.87 15.06 2.83
C ASN A 277 -25.31 14.31 4.10
N ILE A 278 -24.62 13.21 4.41
CA ILE A 278 -24.85 12.41 5.61
C ILE A 278 -23.82 12.75 6.69
N GLU A 279 -24.29 12.88 7.94
CA GLU A 279 -23.45 13.10 9.12
C GLU A 279 -22.70 11.84 9.53
N ASP A 280 -21.55 12.00 10.20
CA ASP A 280 -20.65 10.88 10.55
C ASP A 280 -21.34 9.79 11.39
N GLU A 281 -22.14 10.19 12.39
CA GLU A 281 -22.87 9.26 13.26
C GLU A 281 -23.85 8.40 12.45
N HIS A 282 -24.59 9.01 11.53
CA HIS A 282 -25.54 8.29 10.68
C HIS A 282 -24.84 7.37 9.66
N ILE A 283 -23.64 7.72 9.19
CA ILE A 283 -22.81 6.81 8.38
C ILE A 283 -22.47 5.57 9.21
N LEU A 284 -21.97 5.76 10.44
CA LEU A 284 -21.58 4.66 11.32
C LEU A 284 -22.76 3.75 11.69
N GLU A 285 -23.92 4.32 11.99
CA GLU A 285 -25.15 3.56 12.24
C GLU A 285 -25.53 2.67 11.06
N ARG A 286 -25.56 3.24 9.84
CA ARG A 286 -25.90 2.48 8.63
C ARG A 286 -24.87 1.40 8.32
N LEU A 287 -23.58 1.68 8.49
CA LEU A 287 -22.52 0.67 8.35
C LEU A 287 -22.71 -0.45 9.37
N LEU A 288 -22.98 -0.13 10.63
CA LEU A 288 -23.22 -1.16 11.66
C LEU A 288 -24.43 -2.03 11.31
N THR A 289 -25.54 -1.45 10.87
CA THR A 289 -26.72 -2.20 10.39
C THR A 289 -26.35 -3.16 9.26
N LEU A 290 -25.67 -2.68 8.22
CA LEU A 290 -25.22 -3.52 7.10
C LEU A 290 -24.27 -4.64 7.52
N ASN A 291 -23.38 -4.37 8.47
CA ASN A 291 -22.47 -5.38 9.01
C ASN A 291 -23.24 -6.48 9.74
N LEU A 292 -24.20 -6.12 10.60
CA LEU A 292 -25.03 -7.09 11.34
C LEU A 292 -25.90 -7.93 10.40
N GLU A 293 -26.49 -7.32 9.36
CA GLU A 293 -27.27 -8.04 8.34
C GLU A 293 -26.43 -9.09 7.61
N ARG A 294 -25.18 -8.77 7.27
CA ARG A 294 -24.26 -9.71 6.60
C ARG A 294 -23.83 -10.86 7.50
N VAL A 295 -23.57 -10.58 8.78
CA VAL A 295 -23.22 -11.60 9.76
C VAL A 295 -24.40 -12.54 10.02
N ALA A 296 -25.62 -12.02 10.07
CA ALA A 296 -26.82 -12.83 10.26
C ALA A 296 -27.19 -13.69 9.04
N GLY A 297 -26.72 -13.32 7.84
CA GLY A 297 -26.95 -14.05 6.59
C GLY A 297 -25.88 -15.07 6.20
N GLN A 298 -24.81 -15.20 6.99
CA GLN A 298 -23.74 -16.21 6.83
C GLN A 298 -24.02 -17.45 7.69
#